data_AF-A0A3M1XLH9-F1
#
_entry.id   AF-A0A3M1XLH9-F1
#
_cell.length_a   1.000
_cell.length_b   1.000
_cell.length_c   1.000
_cell.angle_alpha   90.00
_cell.angle_beta   90.00
_cell.angle_gamma   90.00
#
_symmetry.space_group_name_H-M   'P 1'
#
loop_
_entity.id
_entity.type
_entity.pdbx_description
1 polymer ?
#
loop_
_entity_poly.entity_id
_entity_poly.type
_entity_poly.pdbx_seq_one_letter_code
_entity_poly.pdbx_strand_id
1 'polypeptide(L)'
;MRGDGQTGPVPVDARSQKAALDAMIETLSPRVLAIPDHILELIPPRPPGYPRGRESFPNRTGFTLDPLAVAEAAADHTLALLLHPQRANRLVEQQARNRRLPGLDGLLQQLQDDLWARPAQGNKLEDELRRVVQKRHLEHLLHLSQSPDASGQAQALAQLSLQMLHEDMMAAQGTNKKLDAYAAHLLWCQNRLAAFWREPETVTPLPAIPLPDGAPIGAACGGE
;
A
#
# COMPACT_ATOMS: atom_id res chain seq x y z
N MET A 1 11.25 33.49 2.18
CA MET A 1 11.62 34.46 3.25
C MET A 1 10.39 35.28 3.59
N ARG A 2 10.18 35.76 4.82
CA ARG A 2 9.08 36.71 5.09
C ARG A 2 9.50 38.11 4.60
N GLY A 3 8.74 38.72 3.68
CA GLY A 3 8.94 40.11 3.24
C GLY A 3 9.08 40.35 1.73
N ASP A 4 8.94 39.33 0.88
CA ASP A 4 9.10 39.39 -0.59
C ASP A 4 7.80 39.66 -1.37
N GLY A 5 6.69 39.97 -0.67
CA GLY A 5 5.39 40.21 -1.30
C GLY A 5 4.73 38.97 -1.90
N GLN A 6 5.32 37.79 -1.73
CA GLN A 6 4.72 36.54 -2.19
C GLN A 6 3.60 36.10 -1.24
N THR A 7 2.45 35.76 -1.80
CA THR A 7 1.39 35.10 -1.04
C THR A 7 1.92 33.77 -0.50
N GLY A 8 1.69 33.49 0.78
CA GLY A 8 2.04 32.21 1.38
C GLY A 8 1.37 31.03 0.68
N PRO A 9 1.82 29.79 0.94
CA PRO A 9 1.27 28.61 0.30
C PRO A 9 -0.23 28.50 0.57
N VAL A 10 -1.02 28.41 -0.50
CA VAL A 10 -2.48 28.23 -0.43
C VAL A 10 -2.78 26.73 -0.53
N PRO A 11 -3.66 26.19 0.32
CA PRO A 11 -4.10 24.80 0.18
C PRO A 11 -4.72 24.56 -1.20
N VAL A 12 -4.33 23.46 -1.85
CA VAL A 12 -5.02 22.97 -3.05
C VAL A 12 -6.49 22.72 -2.71
N ASP A 13 -7.40 22.96 -3.65
CA ASP A 13 -8.83 22.77 -3.39
C ASP A 13 -9.16 21.28 -3.08
N ALA A 14 -10.22 21.07 -2.31
CA ALA A 14 -10.60 19.74 -1.82
C ALA A 14 -10.89 18.74 -2.96
N ARG A 15 -11.45 19.21 -4.08
CA ARG A 15 -11.83 18.34 -5.21
C ARG A 15 -10.58 17.81 -5.90
N SER A 16 -9.60 18.66 -6.15
CA SER A 16 -8.32 18.26 -6.74
C SER A 16 -7.56 17.30 -5.81
N GLN A 17 -7.54 17.56 -4.51
CA GLN A 17 -6.93 16.64 -3.54
C GLN A 17 -7.62 15.28 -3.52
N LYS A 18 -8.96 15.25 -3.52
CA LYS A 18 -9.73 14.00 -3.56
C LYS A 18 -9.49 13.23 -4.85
N ALA A 19 -9.54 13.88 -6.00
CA ALA A 19 -9.26 13.24 -7.29
C ALA A 19 -7.85 12.63 -7.34
N ALA A 20 -6.85 13.29 -6.74
CA ALA A 20 -5.50 12.75 -6.64
C ALA A 20 -5.44 11.52 -5.72
N LEU A 21 -6.13 11.54 -4.58
CA LEU A 21 -6.24 10.39 -3.68
C LEU A 21 -6.92 9.21 -4.38
N ASP A 22 -8.05 9.44 -5.04
CA ASP A 22 -8.80 8.43 -5.79
C ASP A 22 -7.91 7.79 -6.87
N ALA A 23 -7.16 8.60 -7.61
CA ALA A 23 -6.22 8.10 -8.63
C ALA A 23 -5.08 7.27 -8.03
N MET A 24 -4.57 7.62 -6.84
CA MET A 24 -3.57 6.83 -6.14
C MET A 24 -4.15 5.52 -5.60
N ILE A 25 -5.38 5.52 -5.09
CA ILE A 25 -6.02 4.30 -4.58
C ILE A 25 -6.34 3.34 -5.74
N GLU A 26 -6.73 3.86 -6.90
CA GLU A 26 -6.98 3.05 -8.11
C GLU A 26 -5.74 2.25 -8.56
N THR A 27 -4.51 2.74 -8.31
CA THR A 27 -3.28 1.99 -8.64
C THR A 27 -3.11 0.72 -7.81
N LEU A 28 -3.83 0.60 -6.69
CA LEU A 28 -3.85 -0.58 -5.83
C LEU A 28 -4.85 -1.64 -6.32
N SER A 29 -5.65 -1.33 -7.34
CA SER A 29 -6.64 -2.28 -7.85
C SER A 29 -5.94 -3.49 -8.51
N PRO A 30 -6.44 -4.72 -8.31
CA PRO A 30 -5.88 -5.91 -8.96
C PRO A 30 -5.82 -5.79 -10.49
N ARG A 31 -6.77 -5.08 -11.09
CA ARG A 31 -6.83 -4.83 -12.53
C ARG A 31 -5.66 -3.97 -13.03
N VAL A 32 -5.24 -2.96 -12.26
CA VAL A 32 -4.09 -2.11 -12.60
C VAL A 32 -2.76 -2.82 -12.31
N LEU A 33 -2.71 -3.61 -11.24
CA LEU A 33 -1.50 -4.35 -10.84
C LEU A 33 -1.24 -5.59 -11.69
N ALA A 34 -2.26 -6.15 -12.35
CA ALA A 34 -2.11 -7.30 -13.21
C ALA A 34 -1.29 -6.96 -14.46
N ILE A 35 -0.15 -7.63 -14.63
CA ILE A 35 0.62 -7.56 -15.87
C ILE A 35 -0.07 -8.46 -16.90
N PRO A 36 -0.45 -7.96 -18.09
CA PRO A 36 -1.06 -8.78 -19.11
C PRO A 36 -0.16 -9.93 -19.57
N ASP A 37 -0.73 -11.11 -19.84
CA ASP A 37 0.03 -12.31 -20.22
C ASP A 37 0.94 -12.09 -21.44
N HIS A 38 0.43 -11.37 -22.45
CA HIS A 38 1.22 -11.03 -23.64
C HIS A 38 2.45 -10.15 -23.34
N ILE A 39 2.46 -9.40 -22.23
CA ILE A 39 3.63 -8.66 -21.77
C ILE A 39 4.60 -9.57 -21.01
N LEU A 40 4.07 -10.51 -20.21
CA LEU A 40 4.91 -11.49 -19.51
C LEU A 40 5.69 -12.37 -20.48
N GLU A 41 5.08 -12.75 -21.61
CA GLU A 41 5.74 -13.51 -22.68
C GLU A 41 6.92 -12.77 -23.33
N LEU A 42 6.91 -11.43 -23.30
CA LEU A 42 7.99 -10.60 -23.83
C LEU A 42 9.16 -10.43 -22.84
N ILE A 43 9.02 -10.89 -21.59
CA ILE A 43 10.05 -10.77 -20.55
C ILE A 43 10.70 -12.14 -20.34
N PRO A 44 11.77 -12.48 -21.09
CA PRO A 44 12.43 -13.76 -20.95
C PRO A 44 13.09 -13.90 -19.58
N PRO A 45 13.32 -15.14 -19.10
CA PRO A 45 14.14 -15.37 -17.92
C PRO A 45 15.54 -14.80 -18.15
N ARG A 46 16.17 -14.34 -17.06
CA ARG A 46 17.51 -13.77 -17.12
C ARG A 46 18.52 -14.82 -17.62
N PRO A 47 19.37 -14.48 -18.59
CA PRO A 47 20.36 -15.43 -19.09
C PRO A 47 21.41 -15.76 -18.01
N PRO A 48 21.98 -16.98 -18.03
CA PRO A 48 23.10 -17.34 -17.15
C PRO A 48 24.25 -16.34 -17.28
N GLY A 49 24.87 -15.97 -16.16
CA GLY A 49 25.98 -15.00 -16.14
C GLY A 49 25.56 -13.53 -15.95
N TYR A 50 24.26 -13.23 -15.91
CA TYR A 50 23.74 -11.88 -15.66
C TYR A 50 23.05 -11.79 -14.29
N PRO A 51 23.80 -11.51 -13.20
CA PRO A 51 23.24 -11.46 -11.86
C PRO A 51 22.19 -10.34 -11.72
N ARG A 52 21.34 -10.45 -10.70
CA ARG A 52 20.41 -9.36 -10.34
C ARG A 52 21.18 -8.18 -9.76
N GLY A 53 20.67 -6.99 -9.99
CA GLY A 53 21.23 -5.73 -9.51
C GLY A 53 20.14 -4.74 -9.14
N ARG A 54 20.51 -3.46 -9.04
CA ARG A 54 19.60 -2.36 -8.69
C ARG A 54 18.38 -2.23 -9.61
N GLU A 55 18.54 -2.63 -10.87
CA GLU A 55 17.45 -2.60 -11.87
C GLU A 55 16.59 -3.87 -11.89
N SER A 56 16.65 -4.70 -10.84
CA SER A 56 15.96 -5.99 -10.80
C SER A 56 14.83 -5.96 -9.79
N PHE A 57 13.63 -6.34 -10.23
CA PHE A 57 12.51 -6.53 -9.32
C PHE A 57 12.78 -7.64 -8.29
N PRO A 58 12.15 -7.55 -7.11
CA PRO A 58 12.09 -8.68 -6.18
C PRO A 58 11.46 -9.88 -6.86
N ASN A 59 11.91 -11.08 -6.50
CA ASN A 59 11.37 -12.29 -7.09
C ASN A 59 11.55 -13.49 -6.15
N ARG A 60 10.45 -14.22 -5.95
CA ARG A 60 10.36 -15.42 -5.11
C ARG A 60 10.06 -16.69 -5.90
N THR A 61 9.85 -16.61 -7.21
CA THR A 61 9.58 -17.75 -8.11
C THR A 61 10.85 -18.36 -8.72
N GLY A 62 12.03 -17.77 -8.46
CA GLY A 62 13.30 -18.30 -8.93
C GLY A 62 13.76 -17.60 -10.20
N PHE A 63 13.83 -18.29 -11.33
CA PHE A 63 14.48 -17.79 -12.56
C PHE A 63 13.61 -16.86 -13.40
N THR A 64 12.31 -17.12 -13.49
CA THR A 64 11.35 -16.31 -14.26
C THR A 64 10.91 -15.09 -13.48
N LEU A 65 10.40 -14.05 -14.13
CA LEU A 65 9.78 -12.92 -13.45
C LEU A 65 8.70 -13.40 -12.46
N ASP A 66 8.57 -12.71 -11.34
CA ASP A 66 7.53 -12.94 -10.33
C ASP A 66 6.51 -11.79 -10.40
N PRO A 67 5.38 -11.94 -11.11
CA PRO A 67 4.40 -10.87 -11.26
C PRO A 67 3.78 -10.44 -9.94
N LEU A 68 3.63 -11.36 -8.97
CA LEU A 68 3.08 -11.05 -7.66
C LEU A 68 4.05 -10.21 -6.82
N ALA A 69 5.35 -10.50 -6.89
CA ALA A 69 6.36 -9.67 -6.21
C ALA A 69 6.48 -8.27 -6.84
N VAL A 70 6.32 -8.15 -8.16
CA VAL A 70 6.26 -6.84 -8.84
C VAL A 70 5.05 -6.05 -8.37
N ALA A 71 3.88 -6.67 -8.35
CA ALA A 71 2.65 -6.05 -7.85
C ALA A 71 2.76 -5.66 -6.37
N GLU A 72 3.39 -6.50 -5.54
CA GLU A 72 3.65 -6.20 -4.14
C GLU A 72 4.52 -4.95 -3.99
N ALA A 73 5.60 -4.82 -4.77
CA ALA A 73 6.47 -3.65 -4.74
C ALA A 73 5.75 -2.36 -5.17
N ALA A 74 4.92 -2.44 -6.22
CA ALA A 74 4.14 -1.30 -6.70
C ALA A 74 3.08 -0.85 -5.68
N ALA A 75 2.38 -1.82 -5.07
CA ALA A 75 1.41 -1.55 -4.01
C ALA A 75 2.09 -0.97 -2.76
N ASP A 76 3.23 -1.53 -2.37
CA ASP A 76 4.02 -1.06 -1.24
C ASP A 76 4.43 0.41 -1.41
N HIS A 77 4.91 0.78 -2.60
CA HIS A 77 5.29 2.16 -2.91
C HIS A 77 4.13 3.14 -2.75
N THR A 78 2.96 2.79 -3.31
CA THR A 78 1.77 3.64 -3.23
C THR A 78 1.29 3.79 -1.78
N LEU A 79 1.21 2.68 -1.04
CA LEU A 79 0.78 2.68 0.36
C LEU A 79 1.77 3.43 1.26
N ALA A 80 3.07 3.31 1.02
CA ALA A 80 4.10 4.06 1.75
C ALA A 80 3.92 5.57 1.61
N LEU A 81 3.49 6.06 0.43
CA LEU A 81 3.19 7.47 0.22
C LEU A 81 1.86 7.89 0.87
N LEU A 82 0.82 7.07 0.76
CA LEU A 82 -0.51 7.37 1.31
C LEU A 82 -0.53 7.37 2.83
N LEU A 83 0.15 6.39 3.46
CA LEU A 83 0.15 6.14 4.90
C LEU A 83 1.43 6.62 5.61
N HIS A 84 2.19 7.50 4.96
CA HIS A 84 3.38 8.10 5.56
C HIS A 84 3.02 8.90 6.83
N PRO A 85 3.73 8.74 7.97
CA PRO A 85 3.37 9.39 9.24
C PRO A 85 3.21 10.92 9.16
N GLN A 86 4.15 11.59 8.51
CA GLN A 86 4.13 13.05 8.29
C GLN A 86 2.96 13.47 7.38
N ARG A 87 2.55 12.64 6.42
CA ARG A 87 1.35 12.91 5.61
C ARG A 87 0.09 12.73 6.45
N ALA A 88 0.00 11.66 7.22
CA ALA A 88 -1.11 11.39 8.12
C ALA A 88 -1.33 12.56 9.10
N ASN A 89 -0.26 13.09 9.68
CA ASN A 89 -0.32 14.27 10.54
C ASN A 89 -0.85 15.51 9.80
N ARG A 90 -0.37 15.75 8.57
CA ARG A 90 -0.87 16.86 7.75
C ARG A 90 -2.35 16.73 7.43
N LEU A 91 -2.85 15.52 7.14
CA LEU A 91 -4.27 15.31 6.88
C LEU A 91 -5.14 15.59 8.12
N VAL A 92 -4.70 15.13 9.30
CA VAL A 92 -5.36 15.42 10.58
C VAL A 92 -5.41 16.94 10.81
N GLU A 93 -4.28 17.62 10.65
CA GLU A 93 -4.22 19.08 10.86
C GLU A 93 -5.08 19.85 9.84
N GLN A 94 -5.00 19.49 8.56
CA GLN A 94 -5.72 20.18 7.47
C GLN A 94 -7.23 20.08 7.65
N GLN A 95 -7.75 18.89 7.96
CA GLN A 95 -9.17 18.69 8.19
C GLN A 95 -9.64 19.39 9.47
N ALA A 96 -8.82 19.43 10.53
CA ALA A 96 -9.13 20.16 11.75
C ALA A 96 -9.29 21.67 11.51
N ARG A 97 -8.46 22.25 10.62
CA ARG A 97 -8.56 23.66 10.21
C ARG A 97 -9.71 23.91 9.24
N ASN A 98 -9.99 22.98 8.34
CA ASN A 98 -11.07 23.09 7.37
C ASN A 98 -11.70 21.73 7.09
N ARG A 99 -12.90 21.51 7.65
CA ARG A 99 -13.66 20.26 7.53
C ARG A 99 -14.02 19.85 6.09
N ARG A 100 -13.88 20.76 5.12
CA ARG A 100 -14.12 20.45 3.70
C ARG A 100 -12.93 19.78 3.02
N LEU A 101 -11.75 19.84 3.63
CA LEU A 101 -10.54 19.17 3.10
C LEU A 101 -10.54 17.69 3.49
N PRO A 102 -9.88 16.82 2.71
CA PRO A 102 -9.70 15.41 3.07
C PRO A 102 -9.00 15.25 4.41
N GLY A 103 -9.48 14.29 5.20
CA GLY A 103 -8.87 13.88 6.46
C GLY A 103 -8.23 12.51 6.38
N LEU A 104 -7.50 12.15 7.44
CA LEU A 104 -6.93 10.82 7.56
C LEU A 104 -8.02 9.77 7.77
N ASP A 105 -9.06 10.09 8.53
CA ASP A 105 -10.24 9.26 8.75
C ASP A 105 -10.92 8.85 7.43
N GLY A 106 -11.17 9.82 6.54
CA GLY A 106 -11.77 9.58 5.24
C GLY A 106 -10.87 8.74 4.32
N LEU A 107 -9.55 8.98 4.35
CA LEU A 107 -8.59 8.17 3.59
C LEU A 107 -8.55 6.72 4.07
N LEU A 108 -8.51 6.50 5.38
CA LEU A 108 -8.48 5.15 5.96
C LEU A 108 -9.78 4.39 5.67
N GLN A 109 -10.93 5.05 5.79
CA GLN A 109 -12.22 4.46 5.44
C GLN A 109 -12.25 4.06 3.96
N GLN A 110 -11.84 4.96 3.06
CA GLN A 110 -11.84 4.67 1.62
C GLN A 110 -10.90 3.51 1.26
N LEU A 111 -9.70 3.45 1.86
CA LEU A 111 -8.77 2.34 1.66
C LEU A 111 -9.36 1.01 2.14
N GLN A 112 -10.06 1.00 3.27
CA GLN A 112 -10.74 -0.19 3.76
C GLN A 112 -11.86 -0.63 2.79
N ASP A 113 -12.72 0.31 2.41
CA ASP A 113 -13.84 0.06 1.52
C ASP A 113 -13.35 -0.50 0.17
N ASP A 114 -12.33 0.12 -0.43
CA ASP A 114 -11.85 -0.26 -1.77
C ASP A 114 -11.02 -1.56 -1.76
N LEU A 115 -10.19 -1.78 -0.74
CA LEU A 115 -9.26 -2.91 -0.70
C LEU A 115 -9.87 -4.17 -0.09
N TRP A 116 -10.76 -4.02 0.89
CA TRP A 116 -11.32 -5.13 1.68
C TRP A 116 -12.78 -5.43 1.36
N ALA A 117 -13.45 -4.64 0.51
CA ALA A 117 -14.75 -5.02 -0.03
C ALA A 117 -14.73 -6.42 -0.62
N ARG A 118 -15.84 -7.14 -0.40
CA ARG A 118 -16.04 -8.48 -0.94
C ARG A 118 -15.90 -8.45 -2.46
N PRO A 119 -15.06 -9.31 -3.06
CA PRO A 119 -14.83 -9.24 -4.49
C PRO A 119 -16.14 -9.52 -5.26
N ALA A 120 -16.43 -8.67 -6.25
CA ALA A 120 -17.22 -9.10 -7.40
C ALA A 120 -16.45 -10.22 -8.11
N GLN A 121 -17.15 -11.14 -8.79
CA GLN A 121 -16.57 -12.31 -9.47
C GLN A 121 -15.26 -11.95 -10.19
N GLY A 122 -14.12 -12.32 -9.59
CA GLY A 122 -12.77 -12.08 -10.10
C GLY A 122 -12.13 -13.37 -10.58
N ASN A 123 -11.09 -13.26 -11.40
CA ASN A 123 -10.25 -14.41 -11.74
C ASN A 123 -9.27 -14.70 -10.58
N LYS A 124 -8.74 -15.94 -10.52
CA LYS A 124 -7.86 -16.37 -9.42
C LYS A 124 -6.60 -15.50 -9.26
N LEU A 125 -6.10 -14.91 -10.35
CA LEU A 125 -4.92 -14.04 -10.31
C LEU A 125 -5.24 -12.73 -9.58
N GLU A 126 -6.36 -12.09 -9.92
CA GLU A 126 -6.83 -10.88 -9.25
C GLU A 126 -7.10 -11.10 -7.76
N ASP A 127 -7.59 -12.28 -7.38
CA ASP A 127 -7.76 -12.65 -5.97
C ASP A 127 -6.41 -12.70 -5.23
N GLU A 128 -5.37 -13.26 -5.85
CA GLU A 128 -4.02 -13.28 -5.25
C GLU A 128 -3.41 -11.87 -5.18
N LEU A 129 -3.57 -11.06 -6.23
CA LEU A 129 -3.11 -9.67 -6.22
C LEU A 129 -3.80 -8.87 -5.12
N ARG A 130 -5.11 -9.05 -4.94
CA ARG A 130 -5.85 -8.43 -3.83
C ARG A 130 -5.29 -8.84 -2.48
N ARG A 131 -5.03 -10.13 -2.27
CA ARG A 131 -4.42 -10.64 -1.03
C ARG A 131 -3.05 -10.03 -0.77
N VAL A 132 -2.25 -9.81 -1.81
CA VAL A 132 -0.94 -9.14 -1.72
C VAL A 132 -1.10 -7.70 -1.25
N VAL A 133 -2.00 -6.94 -1.87
CA VAL A 133 -2.27 -5.54 -1.51
C VAL A 133 -2.82 -5.41 -0.09
N GLN A 134 -3.78 -6.25 0.28
CA GLN A 134 -4.37 -6.28 1.63
C GLN A 134 -3.31 -6.53 2.71
N LYS A 135 -2.37 -7.44 2.48
CA LYS A 135 -1.24 -7.69 3.40
C LYS A 135 -0.35 -6.45 3.54
N ARG A 136 0.02 -5.79 2.43
CA ARG A 136 0.81 -4.55 2.50
C ARG A 136 0.05 -3.44 3.21
N HIS A 137 -1.25 -3.29 2.95
CA HIS A 137 -2.07 -2.30 3.63
C HIS A 137 -2.08 -2.52 5.14
N LEU A 138 -2.29 -3.77 5.59
CA LEU A 138 -2.23 -4.13 7.01
C LEU A 138 -0.89 -3.74 7.64
N GLU A 139 0.23 -4.06 6.99
CA GLU A 139 1.57 -3.73 7.50
C GLU A 139 1.81 -2.22 7.60
N HIS A 140 1.37 -1.44 6.61
CA HIS A 140 1.47 0.03 6.67
C HIS A 140 0.60 0.64 7.77
N LEU A 141 -0.58 0.07 8.05
CA LEU A 141 -1.41 0.49 9.17
C LEU A 141 -0.75 0.17 10.52
N LEU A 142 -0.17 -1.03 10.66
CA LEU A 142 0.57 -1.42 11.86
C LEU A 142 1.73 -0.45 12.11
N HIS A 143 2.50 -0.15 11.07
CA HIS A 143 3.58 0.85 11.15
C HIS A 143 3.07 2.22 11.57
N LEU A 144 2.04 2.75 10.90
CA LEU A 144 1.49 4.07 11.20
C LEU A 144 0.98 4.16 12.65
N SER A 145 0.39 3.08 13.16
CA SER A 145 -0.17 3.01 14.53
C SER A 145 0.88 3.07 15.65
N GLN A 146 2.14 2.75 15.34
CA GLN A 146 3.26 2.75 16.28
C GLN A 146 4.34 3.80 15.96
N SER A 147 4.24 4.46 14.81
CA SER A 147 5.31 5.33 14.34
C SER A 147 5.51 6.52 15.29
N PRO A 148 6.74 6.77 15.79
CA PRO A 148 7.03 7.92 16.64
C PRO A 148 6.89 9.26 15.91
N ASP A 149 6.92 9.23 14.56
CA ASP A 149 6.70 10.39 13.71
C ASP A 149 5.20 10.69 13.50
N ALA A 150 4.31 9.77 13.89
CA ALA A 150 2.86 9.97 13.85
C ALA A 150 2.38 10.67 15.12
N SER A 151 1.47 11.62 14.97
CA SER A 151 0.77 12.24 16.09
C SER A 151 -0.12 11.23 16.80
N GLY A 152 -0.42 11.44 18.08
CA GLY A 152 -1.28 10.54 18.85
C GLY A 152 -2.66 10.34 18.21
N GLN A 153 -3.20 11.36 17.55
CA GLN A 153 -4.47 11.25 16.81
C GLN A 153 -4.32 10.39 15.55
N ALA A 154 -3.23 10.53 14.80
CA ALA A 154 -2.98 9.69 13.62
C ALA A 154 -2.77 8.22 14.01
N GLN A 155 -2.04 7.96 15.09
CA GLN A 155 -1.89 6.62 15.67
C GLN A 155 -3.24 6.05 16.10
N ALA A 156 -4.07 6.82 16.81
CA ALA A 156 -5.39 6.39 17.27
C ALA A 156 -6.33 6.03 16.10
N LEU A 157 -6.33 6.83 15.02
CA LEU A 157 -7.10 6.53 13.81
C LEU A 157 -6.61 5.25 13.13
N ALA A 158 -5.30 5.03 13.05
CA ALA A 158 -4.74 3.79 12.52
C ALA A 158 -5.11 2.57 13.38
N GLN A 159 -5.08 2.70 14.72
CA GLN A 159 -5.51 1.63 15.64
C GLN A 159 -7.00 1.31 15.50
N LEU A 160 -7.86 2.32 15.39
CA LEU A 160 -9.28 2.12 15.13
C LEU A 160 -9.52 1.42 13.79
N SER A 161 -8.78 1.82 12.76
CA SER A 161 -8.81 1.18 11.44
C SER A 161 -8.40 -0.30 11.52
N LEU A 162 -7.34 -0.65 12.27
CA LEU A 162 -6.95 -2.04 12.52
C LEU A 162 -8.04 -2.83 13.26
N GLN A 163 -8.70 -2.22 14.23
CA GLN A 163 -9.80 -2.84 14.99
C GLN A 163 -11.00 -3.14 14.07
N MET A 164 -11.40 -2.18 13.23
CA MET A 164 -12.50 -2.38 12.27
C MET A 164 -12.18 -3.52 11.29
N LEU A 165 -10.94 -3.55 10.76
CA LEU A 165 -10.50 -4.65 9.91
C LEU A 165 -10.56 -6.00 10.61
N HIS A 166 -10.20 -6.06 11.90
CA HIS A 166 -10.30 -7.29 12.68
C HIS A 166 -11.74 -7.79 12.77
N GLU A 167 -12.68 -6.90 13.07
CA GLU A 167 -14.10 -7.21 13.19
C GLU A 167 -14.68 -7.69 11.85
N ASP A 168 -14.33 -7.02 10.75
CA ASP A 168 -14.75 -7.43 9.40
C ASP A 168 -14.20 -8.81 9.02
N MET A 169 -12.93 -9.09 9.34
CA MET A 169 -12.31 -10.39 9.11
C MET A 169 -12.96 -11.50 9.95
N MET A 170 -13.37 -11.21 11.18
CA MET A 170 -14.13 -12.14 12.02
C MET A 170 -15.51 -12.43 11.43
N ALA A 171 -16.21 -11.39 10.96
CA ALA A 171 -17.53 -11.53 10.34
C ALA A 171 -17.48 -12.30 9.00
N ALA A 172 -16.37 -12.19 8.26
CA ALA A 172 -16.18 -12.87 6.98
C ALA A 172 -15.83 -14.37 7.12
N GLN A 173 -15.45 -14.85 8.31
CA GLN A 173 -15.10 -16.26 8.51
C GLN A 173 -16.33 -17.17 8.44
N GLY A 174 -16.35 -18.04 7.43
CA GLY A 174 -17.33 -19.11 7.33
C GLY A 174 -17.06 -20.27 8.30
N THR A 175 -18.10 -21.05 8.61
CA THR A 175 -18.02 -22.23 9.51
C THR A 175 -17.41 -23.47 8.84
N ASN A 176 -17.17 -23.44 7.53
CA ASN A 176 -16.73 -24.60 6.76
C ASN A 176 -15.19 -24.69 6.71
N LYS A 177 -14.62 -25.66 7.43
CA LYS A 177 -13.17 -25.90 7.50
C LYS A 177 -12.67 -26.65 6.26
N LYS A 178 -12.51 -25.92 5.15
CA LYS A 178 -11.75 -26.40 3.98
C LYS A 178 -10.45 -25.60 3.85
N LEU A 179 -9.41 -26.25 3.33
CA LEU A 179 -8.19 -25.56 2.95
C LEU A 179 -8.51 -24.67 1.75
N ASP A 180 -8.64 -23.38 2.00
CA ASP A 180 -9.06 -22.35 1.06
C ASP A 180 -8.09 -21.17 1.14
N ALA A 181 -7.72 -20.60 -0.02
CA ALA A 181 -6.71 -19.54 -0.10
C ALA A 181 -7.17 -18.25 0.59
N TYR A 182 -8.47 -17.93 0.53
CA TYR A 182 -9.03 -16.77 1.20
C TYR A 182 -9.07 -16.98 2.71
N ALA A 183 -9.51 -18.14 3.18
CA ALA A 183 -9.47 -18.51 4.60
C ALA A 183 -8.03 -18.47 5.17
N ALA A 184 -7.04 -18.99 4.43
CA ALA A 184 -5.63 -18.94 4.82
C ALA A 184 -5.10 -17.50 4.91
N HIS A 185 -5.52 -16.63 3.98
CA HIS A 185 -5.17 -15.21 4.01
C HIS A 185 -5.76 -14.48 5.21
N LEU A 186 -7.05 -14.67 5.51
CA LEU A 186 -7.70 -14.07 6.67
C LEU A 186 -7.03 -14.53 7.97
N LEU A 187 -6.75 -15.83 8.08
CA LEU A 187 -6.04 -16.40 9.23
C LEU A 187 -4.65 -15.77 9.41
N TRP A 188 -3.90 -15.57 8.32
CA TRP A 188 -2.60 -14.88 8.39
C TRP A 188 -2.74 -13.46 8.94
N CYS A 189 -3.69 -12.68 8.43
CA CYS A 189 -3.92 -11.30 8.86
C CYS A 189 -4.32 -11.22 10.34
N GLN A 190 -5.19 -12.14 10.78
CA GLN A 190 -5.61 -12.22 12.18
C GLN A 190 -4.47 -12.60 13.11
N ASN A 191 -3.65 -13.59 12.73
CA ASN A 191 -2.48 -13.96 13.51
C ASN A 191 -1.48 -12.81 13.62
N ARG A 192 -1.31 -12.04 12.53
CA ARG A 192 -0.46 -10.85 12.50
C ARG A 192 -0.96 -9.78 13.47
N LEU A 193 -2.26 -9.50 13.45
CA LEU A 193 -2.91 -8.58 14.38
C LEU A 193 -2.87 -9.07 15.84
N ALA A 194 -3.13 -10.36 16.08
CA ALA A 194 -3.05 -10.97 17.41
C ALA A 194 -1.65 -10.87 18.01
N ALA A 195 -0.62 -11.09 17.21
CA ALA A 195 0.77 -10.87 17.62
C ALA A 195 1.01 -9.40 18.00
N PHE A 196 0.50 -8.47 17.20
CA PHE A 196 0.61 -7.03 17.45
C PHE A 196 -0.06 -6.59 18.76
N TRP A 197 -1.29 -7.02 19.06
CA TRP A 197 -1.93 -6.60 20.30
C TRP A 197 -1.31 -7.21 21.56
N ARG A 198 -0.62 -8.35 21.42
CA ARG A 198 0.07 -9.00 22.53
C ARG A 198 1.38 -8.30 22.86
N GLU A 199 2.21 -8.05 21.86
CA GLU A 199 3.55 -7.43 22.00
C GLU A 199 3.80 -6.45 20.84
N PRO A 200 3.22 -5.24 20.89
CA PRO A 200 3.31 -4.27 19.81
C PRO A 200 4.77 -3.97 19.42
N GLU A 201 5.65 -3.80 20.40
CA GLU A 201 7.07 -3.48 20.22
C GLU A 201 7.88 -4.54 19.47
N THR A 202 7.39 -5.79 19.38
CA THR A 202 8.07 -6.86 18.65
C THR A 202 7.65 -6.96 17.19
N VAL A 203 6.54 -6.30 16.83
CA VAL A 203 6.02 -6.29 15.47
C VAL A 203 6.72 -5.21 14.68
N THR A 204 7.88 -5.56 14.12
CA THR A 204 8.52 -4.72 13.11
C THR A 204 7.69 -4.75 11.81
N PRO A 205 7.44 -3.58 11.20
CA PRO A 205 6.86 -3.53 9.87
C PRO A 205 7.70 -4.34 8.88
N LEU A 206 7.06 -4.96 7.89
CA LEU A 206 7.81 -5.59 6.81
C LEU A 206 8.76 -4.57 6.16
N PRO A 207 10.00 -4.97 5.81
CA PRO A 207 10.91 -4.08 5.12
C PRO A 207 10.25 -3.56 3.83
N ALA A 208 10.55 -2.30 3.51
CA ALA A 208 10.15 -1.71 2.24
C ALA A 208 10.69 -2.55 1.10
N ILE A 209 9.88 -2.74 0.07
CA ILE A 209 10.27 -3.53 -1.08
C ILE A 209 10.95 -2.58 -2.07
N PRO A 210 12.25 -2.75 -2.36
CA PRO A 210 12.94 -1.84 -3.25
C PRO A 210 12.35 -1.97 -4.65
N LEU A 211 11.85 -0.84 -5.17
CA LEU A 211 11.61 -0.71 -6.60
C LEU A 211 12.94 -0.52 -7.32
N PRO A 212 13.06 -0.99 -8.57
CA PRO A 212 14.18 -0.62 -9.42
C PRO A 212 14.34 0.90 -9.49
N ASP A 213 15.57 1.39 -9.37
CA ASP A 213 15.86 2.84 -9.31
C ASP A 213 15.49 3.55 -10.62
N GLY A 214 15.46 2.82 -11.74
CA GLY A 214 15.15 3.34 -13.06
C GLY A 214 16.34 4.08 -13.68
N ALA A 215 16.22 4.38 -14.97
CA ALA A 215 17.26 5.13 -15.67
C ALA A 215 17.25 6.62 -15.23
N PRO A 216 18.43 7.26 -15.07
CA PRO A 216 18.50 8.67 -14.72
C PRO A 216 17.79 9.53 -15.77
N ILE A 217 16.81 10.33 -15.31
CA ILE A 217 16.10 11.28 -16.16
C ILE A 217 17.02 12.48 -16.38
N GLY A 218 17.56 12.64 -17.60
CA GLY A 218 18.45 13.74 -17.97
C GLY A 218 19.86 13.32 -18.42
N ALA A 219 20.19 12.03 -18.45
CA ALA A 219 21.40 11.53 -19.11
C ALA A 219 21.25 11.53 -20.64
N ALA A 220 21.03 12.71 -21.22
CA ALA A 220 21.27 12.92 -22.64
C ALA A 220 22.78 12.90 -22.89
N CYS A 221 23.20 12.02 -23.79
CA CYS A 221 24.39 12.10 -24.64
C CYS A 221 25.46 13.14 -24.25
N GLY A 222 26.40 12.75 -23.40
CA GLY A 222 27.73 13.36 -23.36
C GLY A 222 28.65 12.48 -24.20
N GLY A 223 28.98 12.92 -25.41
CA GLY A 223 30.07 12.35 -26.17
C GLY A 223 31.40 12.71 -25.50
N GLU A 224 32.28 11.72 -25.40
CA GLU A 224 33.65 11.70 -25.92
C GLU A 224 34.18 10.27 -25.86
#